data_AF-A0A1G9J038-F1
#
_entry.id   AF-A0A1G9J038-F1
#
_cell.length_a   1.000
_cell.length_b   1.000
_cell.length_c   1.000
_cell.angle_alpha   90.00
_cell.angle_beta   90.00
_cell.angle_gamma   90.00
#
_symmetry.space_group_name_H-M   'P 1'
#
loop_
_entity.id
_entity.type
_entity.pdbx_description
1 polymer ?
#
loop_
_entity_poly.entity_id
_entity_poly.type
_entity_poly.pdbx_seq_one_letter_code
_entity_poly.pdbx_strand_id
1 'polypeptide(L)'
;MPCCERGGPAGSGGACHVPIMTDEQKTSPDSAEIRLSPDEALVLFELLSRWSEENAVPTPDASCFESTAECAVLLAVLADLQKQLVAPFREDYGEAVKAARRRLAPSWDYPDLRG
;
A
#
# COMPACT_ATOMS: atom_id res chain seq x y z
N MET A 1 14.78 -51.22 43.59
CA MET A 1 14.56 -50.55 44.89
C MET A 1 15.80 -49.73 45.20
N PRO A 2 15.71 -48.43 45.56
CA PRO A 2 14.57 -47.82 46.25
C PRO A 2 13.80 -46.74 45.47
N CYS A 3 12.53 -46.62 45.86
CA CYS A 3 11.70 -45.41 45.99
C CYS A 3 11.24 -44.66 44.72
N CYS A 4 10.14 -45.15 44.13
CA CYS A 4 9.04 -44.29 43.67
C CYS A 4 8.37 -43.59 44.87
N GLU A 5 7.99 -42.31 44.75
CA GLU A 5 6.66 -41.73 45.09
C GLU A 5 6.65 -40.28 44.55
N ARG A 6 5.90 -39.95 43.48
CA ARG A 6 4.45 -39.65 43.38
C ARG A 6 4.18 -38.15 43.58
N GLY A 7 3.73 -37.47 42.51
CA GLY A 7 3.23 -36.11 42.58
C GLY A 7 3.05 -35.43 41.21
N GLY A 8 2.02 -35.83 40.46
CA GLY A 8 1.29 -34.92 39.57
C GLY A 8 -0.14 -34.75 40.12
N PRO A 9 -1.03 -33.91 39.54
CA PRO A 9 -0.92 -33.20 38.26
C PRO A 9 -1.32 -31.71 38.36
N ALA A 10 -1.10 -30.94 37.29
CA ALA A 10 -2.11 -30.05 36.69
C ALA A 10 -1.41 -29.15 35.67
N GLY A 11 -1.88 -29.22 34.42
CA GLY A 11 -1.42 -28.35 33.36
C GLY A 11 -1.70 -26.89 33.66
N SER A 12 -0.78 -26.04 33.25
CA SER A 12 -1.13 -24.71 32.76
C SER A 12 -0.52 -24.63 31.38
N GLY A 13 -1.37 -24.87 30.37
CA GLY A 13 -1.02 -24.75 28.98
C GLY A 13 -0.50 -23.35 28.72
N GLY A 14 0.57 -23.27 27.94
CA GLY A 14 0.98 -22.02 27.34
C GLY A 14 -0.19 -21.42 26.58
N ALA A 15 -0.57 -20.22 26.96
CA ALA A 15 -1.18 -19.28 26.05
C ALA A 15 -0.29 -18.04 26.12
N CYS A 16 0.60 -17.96 25.14
CA CYS A 16 1.23 -16.72 24.75
C CYS A 16 0.11 -15.70 24.63
N HIS A 17 0.05 -14.74 25.55
CA HIS A 17 -0.85 -13.62 25.42
C HIS A 17 -0.30 -12.77 24.28
N VAL A 18 -0.74 -13.09 23.06
CA VAL A 18 -0.54 -12.26 21.88
C VAL A 18 -1.12 -10.89 22.24
N PRO A 19 -0.35 -9.80 22.21
CA PRO A 19 -0.93 -8.48 22.40
C PRO A 19 -1.97 -8.28 21.31
N ILE A 20 -3.23 -8.09 21.73
CA ILE A 20 -4.33 -7.71 20.86
C ILE A 20 -3.92 -6.43 20.13
N MET A 21 -3.88 -6.51 18.80
CA MET A 21 -3.79 -5.37 17.89
C MET A 21 -4.85 -4.36 18.31
N THR A 22 -4.41 -3.27 18.93
CA THR A 22 -5.20 -2.05 18.95
C THR A 22 -4.37 -1.05 18.18
N ASP A 23 -4.48 -1.12 16.85
CA ASP A 23 -4.10 0.03 16.03
C ASP A 23 -5.17 1.07 16.33
N GLU A 24 -4.92 1.90 17.34
CA GLU A 24 -5.67 3.14 17.51
C GLU A 24 -5.29 4.04 16.34
N GLN A 25 -5.96 3.85 15.20
CA GLN A 25 -5.98 4.84 14.13
C GLN A 25 -6.55 6.13 14.72
N LYS A 26 -5.63 7.05 15.04
CA LYS A 26 -5.96 8.42 15.42
C LYS A 26 -6.35 9.17 14.14
N THR A 27 -7.57 8.96 13.67
CA THR A 27 -8.16 9.77 12.60
C THR A 27 -8.36 11.17 13.16
N SER A 28 -7.68 12.17 12.60
CA SER A 28 -8.01 13.55 12.90
C SER A 28 -9.34 13.86 12.20
N PRO A 29 -10.29 14.56 12.84
CA PRO A 29 -11.61 14.81 12.25
C PRO A 29 -11.57 15.63 10.95
N ASP A 30 -10.42 16.24 10.65
CA ASP A 30 -10.18 17.07 9.46
C ASP A 30 -9.32 16.38 8.37
N SER A 31 -9.02 15.08 8.50
CA SER A 31 -8.22 14.32 7.52
C SER A 31 -9.06 13.33 6.72
N ALA A 32 -8.84 13.26 5.40
CA ALA A 32 -9.39 12.20 4.55
C ALA A 32 -8.41 11.02 4.48
N GLU A 33 -8.91 9.79 4.71
CA GLU A 33 -8.14 8.56 4.56
C GLU A 33 -8.56 7.82 3.28
N ILE A 34 -7.57 7.41 2.48
CA ILE A 34 -7.77 6.58 1.29
C ILE A 34 -7.03 5.27 1.49
N ARG A 35 -7.76 4.15 1.41
CA ARG A 35 -7.19 2.80 1.48
C ARG A 35 -7.07 2.25 0.06
N LEU A 36 -5.86 1.87 -0.30
CA LEU A 36 -5.57 1.23 -1.59
C LEU A 36 -5.23 -0.23 -1.37
N SER A 37 -5.75 -1.09 -2.24
CA SER A 37 -5.24 -2.45 -2.37
C SER A 37 -3.76 -2.43 -2.84
N PRO A 38 -3.01 -3.51 -2.64
CA PRO A 38 -1.63 -3.58 -3.11
C PRO A 38 -1.48 -3.30 -4.61
N ASP A 39 -2.45 -3.74 -5.42
CA ASP A 39 -2.43 -3.52 -6.87
C ASP A 39 -2.69 -2.06 -7.25
N GLU A 40 -3.67 -1.42 -6.60
CA GLU A 40 -3.96 0.00 -6.80
C GLU A 40 -2.77 0.86 -6.38
N ALA A 41 -2.17 0.57 -5.22
CA ALA A 41 -1.01 1.28 -4.73
C ALA A 41 0.18 1.18 -5.70
N LEU A 42 0.44 -0.01 -6.24
CA LEU A 42 1.49 -0.23 -7.23
C LEU A 42 1.24 0.55 -8.54
N VAL A 43 0.02 0.47 -9.06
CA VAL A 43 -0.32 1.14 -10.33
C VAL A 43 -0.31 2.66 -10.18
N LEU A 44 -0.82 3.19 -9.06
CA LEU A 44 -0.81 4.62 -8.77
C LEU A 44 0.62 5.14 -8.55
N PHE A 45 1.43 4.43 -7.77
CA PHE A 45 2.84 4.78 -7.57
C PHE A 45 3.57 4.85 -8.91
N GLU A 46 3.47 3.80 -9.74
CA GLU A 46 4.11 3.76 -11.04
C GLU A 46 3.62 4.86 -12.00
N LEU A 47 2.34 5.24 -11.92
CA LEU A 47 1.81 6.34 -12.72
C LEU A 47 2.46 7.67 -12.31
N LEU A 48 2.46 7.97 -11.01
CA LEU A 48 2.95 9.23 -10.49
C LEU A 48 4.48 9.36 -10.61
N SER A 49 5.23 8.28 -10.37
CA SER A 49 6.69 8.26 -10.57
C SER A 49 7.05 8.63 -12.00
N ARG A 50 6.40 8.00 -12.99
CA ARG A 50 6.63 8.31 -14.42
C ARG A 50 6.30 9.75 -14.79
N TRP A 51 5.30 10.37 -14.16
CA TRP A 51 4.98 11.77 -14.41
C TRP A 51 5.96 12.74 -13.75
N SER A 52 6.66 12.32 -12.69
CA SER A 52 7.61 13.15 -11.95
C SER A 52 9.06 13.06 -12.45
N GLU A 53 9.39 12.01 -13.21
CA GLU A 53 10.74 11.75 -13.70
C GLU A 53 11.00 12.45 -15.04
N GLU A 54 12.04 13.29 -15.10
CA GLU A 54 12.39 14.12 -16.27
C GLU A 54 12.69 13.31 -17.56
N ASN A 55 13.02 12.02 -17.43
CA ASN A 55 13.40 11.14 -18.54
C ASN A 55 12.41 9.98 -18.77
N ALA A 56 11.29 9.96 -18.05
CA ALA A 56 10.22 9.01 -18.28
C ALA A 56 9.19 9.62 -19.26
N VAL A 57 8.25 8.78 -19.72
CA VAL A 57 7.10 9.08 -20.60
C VAL A 57 6.49 10.48 -20.35
N PRO A 58 5.83 11.14 -21.33
CA PRO A 58 5.41 12.53 -21.18
C PRO A 58 4.57 12.75 -19.91
N THR A 59 5.04 13.64 -19.04
CA THR A 59 4.26 14.25 -17.97
C THR A 59 3.03 14.94 -18.58
N PRO A 60 1.85 14.90 -17.93
CA PRO A 60 0.68 15.64 -18.39
C PRO A 60 1.02 17.12 -18.59
N ASP A 61 0.50 17.70 -19.66
CA ASP A 61 0.68 19.13 -19.95
C ASP A 61 0.04 19.98 -18.84
N ALA A 62 0.56 21.20 -18.64
CA ALA A 62 0.02 22.12 -17.63
C ALA A 62 -1.48 22.39 -17.81
N SER A 63 -2.02 22.29 -19.04
CA SER A 63 -3.46 22.41 -19.33
C SER A 63 -4.32 21.29 -18.72
N CYS A 64 -3.73 20.20 -18.24
CA CYS A 64 -4.45 19.17 -17.49
C CYS A 64 -4.75 19.56 -16.04
N PHE A 65 -4.18 20.66 -15.54
CA PHE A 65 -4.31 21.11 -14.16
C PHE A 65 -4.91 22.52 -14.10
N GLU A 66 -5.88 22.71 -13.20
CA GLU A 66 -6.48 24.01 -12.89
C GLU A 66 -5.57 24.84 -11.98
N SER A 67 -4.76 24.17 -11.13
CA SER A 67 -3.88 24.84 -10.17
C SER A 67 -2.65 24.01 -9.81
N THR A 68 -1.57 24.69 -9.42
CA THR A 68 -0.35 24.04 -8.88
C THR A 68 -0.61 23.25 -7.61
N ALA A 69 -1.70 23.53 -6.90
CA ALA A 69 -2.14 22.75 -5.74
C ALA A 69 -2.40 21.28 -6.11
N GLU A 70 -2.93 21.00 -7.30
CA GLU A 70 -3.19 19.64 -7.75
C GLU A 70 -1.89 18.86 -7.94
N CYS A 71 -0.89 19.48 -8.57
CA CYS A 71 0.46 18.92 -8.67
C CYS A 71 1.07 18.66 -7.29
N ALA A 72 0.92 19.59 -6.34
CA ALA A 72 1.44 19.44 -4.99
C ALA A 72 0.79 18.25 -4.26
N VAL A 73 -0.52 18.06 -4.40
CA VAL A 73 -1.23 16.90 -3.84
C VAL A 73 -0.76 15.59 -4.46
N LEU A 74 -0.62 15.52 -5.78
CA LEU A 74 -0.13 14.33 -6.47
C LEU A 74 1.30 13.96 -6.04
N LEU A 75 2.18 14.94 -5.89
CA LEU A 75 3.53 14.73 -5.37
C LEU A 75 3.53 14.27 -3.89
N ALA A 76 2.64 14.80 -3.06
CA ALA A 76 2.49 14.36 -1.68
C ALA A 76 2.02 12.91 -1.60
N VAL A 77 1.02 12.52 -2.41
CA VAL A 77 0.53 11.14 -2.52
C VAL A 77 1.66 10.20 -2.98
N LEU A 78 2.44 10.59 -3.99
CA LEU A 78 3.62 9.81 -4.42
C LEU A 78 4.61 9.60 -3.29
N ALA A 79 4.95 10.65 -2.54
CA ALA A 79 5.87 10.56 -1.40
C ALA A 79 5.33 9.63 -0.30
N ASP A 80 4.03 9.66 -0.03
CA ASP A 80 3.41 8.79 0.97
C ASP A 80 3.34 7.33 0.52
N LEU A 81 3.13 7.08 -0.77
CA LEU A 81 3.24 5.74 -1.35
C LEU A 81 4.68 5.22 -1.26
N GLN A 82 5.67 6.07 -1.56
CA GLN A 82 7.09 5.68 -1.52
C GLN A 82 7.54 5.28 -0.11
N LYS A 83 7.00 5.90 0.94
CA LYS A 83 7.27 5.53 2.33
C LYS A 83 6.68 4.17 2.71
N GLN A 84 5.57 3.80 2.11
CA GLN A 84 4.80 2.58 2.46
C GLN A 84 5.16 1.37 1.59
N LEU A 85 5.52 1.60 0.33
CA LEU A 85 5.80 0.54 -0.63
C LEU A 85 7.26 0.10 -0.56
N VAL A 86 7.47 -1.16 -0.18
CA VAL A 86 8.76 -1.86 -0.35
C VAL A 86 8.95 -2.34 -1.80
N ALA A 87 7.85 -2.42 -2.56
CA ALA A 87 7.82 -3.05 -3.87
C ALA A 87 8.76 -2.47 -4.94
N PRO A 88 9.00 -1.15 -5.02
CA PRO A 88 9.94 -0.55 -5.99
C PRO A 88 11.38 -1.07 -5.86
N PHE A 89 11.75 -1.61 -4.70
CA PHE A 89 13.08 -2.17 -4.44
C PHE A 89 13.19 -3.67 -4.74
N ARG A 90 12.11 -4.30 -5.21
CA ARG A 90 12.09 -5.72 -5.55
C ARG A 90 12.54 -5.94 -6.99
N GLU A 91 13.27 -7.02 -7.21
CA GLU A 91 13.74 -7.44 -8.54
C GLU A 91 12.58 -7.72 -9.51
N ASP A 92 11.42 -8.14 -8.98
CA ASP A 92 10.21 -8.45 -9.74
C ASP A 92 9.26 -7.25 -9.93
N TYR A 93 9.66 -6.02 -9.56
CA TYR A 93 8.79 -4.85 -9.56
C TYR A 93 8.07 -4.62 -10.89
N GLY A 94 8.79 -4.66 -12.02
CA GLY A 94 8.20 -4.46 -13.33
C GLY A 94 7.12 -5.50 -13.69
N GLU A 95 7.30 -6.75 -13.29
CA GLU A 95 6.31 -7.81 -13.51
C GLU A 95 5.12 -7.69 -12.53
N ALA A 96 5.37 -7.27 -11.29
CA ALA A 96 4.33 -6.99 -10.31
C ALA A 96 3.39 -5.88 -10.80
N VAL A 97 3.93 -4.78 -11.32
CA VAL A 97 3.15 -3.68 -11.92
C VAL A 97 2.32 -4.17 -13.12
N LYS A 98 2.92 -4.94 -14.04
CA LYS A 98 2.19 -5.49 -15.20
C LYS A 98 1.04 -6.40 -14.76
N ALA A 99 1.27 -7.24 -13.74
CA ALA A 99 0.25 -8.14 -13.21
C ALA A 99 -0.88 -7.36 -12.52
N ALA A 100 -0.56 -6.34 -11.73
CA ALA A 100 -1.54 -5.45 -11.11
C ALA A 100 -2.41 -4.74 -12.17
N ARG A 101 -1.80 -4.17 -13.22
CA ARG A 101 -2.53 -3.55 -14.34
C ARG A 101 -3.50 -4.52 -15.01
N ARG A 102 -3.09 -5.77 -15.25
CA ARG A 102 -3.98 -6.80 -15.84
C ARG A 102 -5.16 -7.15 -14.94
N ARG A 103 -4.98 -7.17 -13.62
CA ARG A 103 -6.05 -7.45 -12.65
C ARG A 103 -7.03 -6.29 -12.52
N LEU A 104 -6.56 -5.06 -12.64
CA LEU A 104 -7.39 -3.86 -12.54
C LEU A 104 -8.07 -3.48 -13.86
N ALA A 105 -7.48 -3.75 -15.03
CA ALA A 105 -8.04 -3.33 -16.32
C ALA A 105 -9.54 -3.66 -16.53
N PRO A 106 -10.05 -4.85 -16.13
CA PRO A 106 -11.48 -5.16 -16.27
C PRO A 106 -12.43 -4.31 -15.42
N SER A 107 -11.92 -3.51 -14.46
CA SER A 107 -12.77 -2.59 -13.69
C SER A 107 -13.08 -1.29 -14.43
N TRP A 108 -12.42 -1.03 -15.57
CA TRP A 108 -12.60 0.19 -16.35
C TRP A 108 -12.35 -0.08 -17.85
N ASP A 109 -13.43 -0.15 -18.63
CA ASP A 109 -13.38 -0.54 -20.06
C ASP A 109 -13.10 0.65 -21.02
N TYR A 110 -12.88 1.85 -20.47
CA TYR A 110 -12.82 3.09 -21.25
C TYR A 110 -11.40 3.68 -21.31
N PRO A 111 -11.04 4.38 -22.40
CA PRO A 111 -9.68 4.88 -22.60
C PRO A 111 -9.35 6.12 -21.77
N ASP A 112 -10.36 6.82 -21.24
CA ASP A 112 -10.17 7.99 -20.38
C ASP A 112 -11.17 8.00 -19.22
N LEU A 113 -11.11 9.04 -18.39
CA LEU A 113 -11.94 9.18 -17.19
C LEU A 113 -13.40 9.58 -17.50
N ARG A 114 -13.76 9.82 -18.77
CA ARG A 114 -15.10 10.28 -19.17
C ARG A 114 -16.03 9.14 -19.60
N GLY A 115 -15.49 7.93 -19.81
CA GLY A 115 -16.24 6.82 -20.40
C GLY A 115 -16.18 6.88 -21.92
#